data_AF-A0AAX2DSW1-F1
#
_entry.id   AF-A0AAX2DSW1-F1
#
_cell.length_a   1.000
_cell.length_b   1.000
_cell.length_c   1.000
_cell.angle_alpha   90.00
_cell.angle_beta   90.00
_cell.angle_gamma   90.00
#
_symmetry.space_group_name_H-M   'P 1'
#
loop_
_entity.id
_entity.type
_entity.pdbx_description
1 polymer ?
#
loop_
_entity_poly.entity_id
_entity_poly.type
_entity_poly.pdbx_seq_one_letter_code
_entity_poly.pdbx_strand_id
1 'polypeptide(L)' 'MADGYHRKRIGLNHLAFHGVSKERVDFFRDKLRAAGVKLLYEDRYPFAGGENHYAVFLEAPDKMKVEICTEATT' A
#
# COMPACT_ATOMS: atom_id res chain seq x y z
N MET A 1 -28.83 -5.99 -0.17
CA MET A 1 -28.02 -5.03 0.61
C MET A 1 -27.09 -4.36 -0.38
N ALA A 2 -27.00 -3.03 -0.41
CA ALA A 2 -26.06 -2.35 -1.30
C ALA A 2 -24.66 -2.93 -1.05
N ASP A 3 -23.94 -3.29 -2.11
CA ASP A 3 -22.75 -4.16 -2.11
C ASP A 3 -21.51 -3.63 -1.35
N GLY A 4 -21.67 -2.82 -0.30
CA GLY A 4 -20.60 -2.29 0.55
C GLY A 4 -19.60 -1.40 -0.19
N TYR A 5 -18.55 -1.01 0.52
CA TYR A 5 -17.40 -0.34 -0.06
C TYR A 5 -16.62 -1.29 -0.99
N HIS A 6 -16.17 -0.78 -2.14
CA HIS A 6 -15.21 -1.47 -3.00
C HIS A 6 -14.35 -0.45 -3.72
N ARG A 7 -13.02 -0.48 -3.53
CA ARG A 7 -12.05 0.52 -4.04
C ARG A 7 -12.07 0.79 -5.55
N LYS A 8 -12.70 -0.08 -6.34
CA LYS A 8 -12.86 0.09 -7.80
C LYS A 8 -14.17 0.80 -8.21
N ARG A 9 -15.06 1.12 -7.28
CA ARG A 9 -16.26 1.93 -7.53
C ARG A 9 -15.92 3.41 -7.38
N ILE A 10 -16.85 4.28 -7.79
CA ILE A 10 -16.74 5.74 -7.58
C ILE A 10 -16.53 6.01 -6.08
N GLY A 11 -15.54 6.85 -5.76
CA GLY A 11 -15.16 7.20 -4.39
C GLY A 11 -13.67 6.95 -4.12
N LEU A 12 -13.34 6.68 -2.86
CA LEU A 12 -11.96 6.55 -2.40
C LEU A 12 -11.33 5.22 -2.87
N ASN A 13 -10.15 5.30 -3.49
CA ASN A 13 -9.43 4.12 -3.97
C ASN A 13 -8.33 3.66 -2.99
N HIS A 14 -7.53 4.60 -2.48
CA HIS A 14 -6.44 4.31 -1.56
C HIS A 14 -6.02 5.54 -0.76
N LEU A 15 -5.29 5.28 0.33
CA LEU A 15 -4.59 6.27 1.13
C LEU A 15 -3.09 5.95 1.12
N ALA A 16 -2.27 6.98 0.96
CA ALA A 16 -0.81 6.86 1.02
C ALA A 16 -0.28 7.57 2.25
N PHE A 17 0.66 6.93 2.94
CA PHE A 17 1.32 7.45 4.14
C PHE A 17 2.81 7.61 3.88
N HIS A 18 3.36 8.73 4.35
CA HIS A 18 4.79 9.01 4.24
C HIS A 18 5.59 8.11 5.19
N GLY A 19 6.39 7.22 4.61
CA GLY A 19 7.25 6.24 5.27
C GLY A 19 8.59 6.79 5.75
N VAL A 20 8.91 8.07 5.50
CA VAL A 20 10.14 8.78 5.92
C VAL A 20 11.42 8.31 5.22
N SER A 21 11.65 7.00 5.08
CA SER A 21 12.85 6.45 4.43
C SER A 21 12.61 5.06 3.84
N LYS A 22 13.51 4.60 2.96
CA LYS A 22 13.44 3.28 2.32
C LYS A 22 13.48 2.16 3.35
N GLU A 23 14.36 2.30 4.34
CA GLU A 23 14.54 1.32 5.43
C GLU A 23 13.27 1.18 6.27
N ARG A 24 12.54 2.28 6.47
CA ARG A 24 11.27 2.27 7.20
C ARG A 24 10.15 1.65 6.37
N VAL A 25 10.14 1.85 5.05
CA VAL A 25 9.23 1.13 4.13
C VAL A 25 9.50 -0.38 4.17
N ASP A 26 10.76 -0.80 4.10
CA ASP A 26 11.17 -2.22 4.23
C ASP A 26 10.78 -2.80 5.58
N PHE A 27 11.02 -2.08 6.68
CA PHE A 27 10.61 -2.48 8.02
C PHE A 27 9.10 -2.73 8.11
N PHE A 28 8.28 -1.85 7.54
CA PHE A 28 6.83 -2.05 7.52
C PHE A 28 6.44 -3.24 6.66
N ARG A 29 7.04 -3.40 5.48
CA ARG A 29 6.79 -4.56 4.62
C ARG A 29 7.01 -5.87 5.37
N ASP A 30 8.14 -6.01 6.04
CA ASP A 30 8.49 -7.25 6.74
C ASP A 30 7.58 -7.50 7.93
N LYS A 31 7.25 -6.45 8.70
CA LYS A 31 6.26 -6.56 9.78
C LYS A 31 4.87 -6.96 9.29
N LEU A 32 4.40 -6.35 8.22
CA LEU A 32 3.08 -6.64 7.63
C LEU A 32 3.02 -8.07 7.10
N ARG A 33 4.09 -8.52 6.43
CA ARG A 33 4.22 -9.90 5.97
C ARG A 33 4.21 -10.89 7.14
N ALA A 34 4.98 -10.63 8.20
CA ALA A 34 5.00 -11.47 9.39
C ALA A 34 3.64 -11.52 10.11
N ALA A 35 2.86 -10.45 10.03
CA ALA A 35 1.49 -10.37 10.55
C ALA A 35 0.44 -11.03 9.64
N GLY A 36 0.83 -11.59 8.49
CA GLY A 36 -0.10 -12.21 7.53
C GLY A 36 -0.98 -11.21 6.79
N VAL A 37 -0.61 -9.93 6.78
CA VAL A 37 -1.33 -8.90 6.02
C VAL A 37 -1.09 -9.12 4.53
N LYS A 38 -2.16 -9.00 3.74
CA LYS A 38 -2.09 -9.17 2.29
C LYS A 38 -1.33 -8.00 1.65
N LEU A 39 -0.10 -8.27 1.23
CA LEU A 39 0.68 -7.36 0.40
C LEU A 39 0.20 -7.43 -1.05
N LEU A 40 0.24 -6.29 -1.74
CA LEU A 40 -0.15 -6.17 -3.14
C LEU A 40 1.10 -5.95 -3.99
N TYR A 41 1.10 -6.50 -5.21
CA TYR A 41 2.15 -6.28 -6.21
C TYR A 41 3.55 -6.69 -5.73
N GLU A 42 3.65 -7.79 -4.97
CA GLU A 42 4.93 -8.24 -4.40
C GLU A 42 5.99 -8.53 -5.46
N ASP A 43 5.56 -8.93 -6.67
CA ASP A 43 6.39 -9.15 -7.85
C ASP A 43 7.09 -7.88 -8.38
N ARG A 44 6.54 -6.70 -8.05
CA ARG A 44 7.03 -5.39 -8.48
C ARG A 44 7.53 -4.53 -7.32
N TYR A 45 7.60 -5.07 -6.12
CA TYR A 45 8.18 -4.36 -4.98
C TYR A 45 9.68 -4.06 -5.23
N PRO A 46 10.19 -2.85 -4.90
CA PRO A 46 9.52 -1.72 -4.24
C PRO A 46 8.93 -0.66 -5.20
N PHE A 47 8.92 -0.91 -6.51
CA PHE A 47 8.63 0.08 -7.55
C PHE A 47 7.29 -0.15 -8.26
N ALA A 48 6.31 -0.74 -7.57
CA ALA A 48 5.00 -1.03 -8.14
C ALA A 48 4.19 0.23 -8.54
N GLY A 49 4.56 1.40 -7.99
CA GLY A 49 4.02 2.71 -8.37
C GLY A 49 4.82 3.45 -9.46
N GLY A 50 5.93 2.88 -9.94
CA GLY A 50 6.84 3.50 -10.92
C GLY A 50 8.30 3.44 -10.49
N GLU A 51 9.23 3.64 -11.43
CA GLU A 51 10.69 3.47 -11.21
C GLU A 51 11.27 4.37 -10.12
N ASN A 52 10.68 5.55 -9.87
CA ASN A 52 11.11 6.49 -8.84
C ASN A 52 10.21 6.45 -7.59
N HIS A 53 9.30 5.48 -7.48
CA HIS A 53 8.31 5.42 -6.41
C HIS A 53 8.54 4.24 -5.49
N TYR A 54 9.31 4.45 -4.43
CA TYR A 54 9.65 3.40 -3.47
C TYR A 54 8.54 3.24 -2.43
N ALA A 55 7.76 2.16 -2.53
CA ALA A 55 6.59 1.95 -1.70
C ALA A 55 6.26 0.47 -1.43
N VAL A 56 5.60 0.22 -0.29
CA VAL A 56 4.89 -1.03 -0.04
C VAL A 56 3.37 -0.79 -0.14
N PHE A 57 2.68 -1.70 -0.83
CA PHE A 57 1.23 -1.68 -0.96
C PHE A 57 0.61 -2.85 -0.18
N LEU A 58 -0.48 -2.59 0.52
CA LEU A 58 -1.22 -3.59 1.27
C LEU A 58 -2.74 -3.42 1.06
N GLU A 59 -3.47 -4.50 1.30
CA GLU A 59 -4.93 -4.50 1.36
C GLU A 59 -5.37 -4.58 2.83
N ALA A 60 -6.07 -3.56 3.31
CA ALA A 60 -6.65 -3.53 4.64
C ALA A 60 -7.85 -4.50 4.74
N PRO A 61 -8.34 -4.84 5.95
CA PRO A 61 -9.43 -5.80 6.13
C PRO A 61 -10.74 -5.45 5.38
N ASP A 62 -10.98 -4.16 5.16
CA ASP A 62 -12.14 -3.63 4.40
C ASP A 62 -11.88 -3.55 2.88
N LYS A 63 -10.77 -4.12 2.40
CA LYS A 63 -10.31 -4.11 1.00
C LYS A 63 -9.87 -2.72 0.49
N MET A 64 -9.67 -1.75 1.37
CA MET A 64 -8.98 -0.50 1.02
C MET A 64 -7.53 -0.80 0.64
N LYS A 65 -7.04 -0.18 -0.44
CA LYS A 65 -5.60 -0.22 -0.74
C LYS A 65 -4.93 0.83 0.14
N VAL A 66 -3.87 0.44 0.85
CA VAL A 66 -3.03 1.37 1.61
C VAL A 66 -1.61 1.28 1.07
N GLU A 67 -0.92 2.41 1.11
CA GLU A 67 0.44 2.56 0.62
C GLU A 67 1.30 3.25 1.68
N ILE A 68 2.53 2.78 1.85
CA ILE A 68 3.57 3.45 2.63
C ILE A 68 4.76 3.70 1.71
N CYS A 69 5.10 4.96 1.48
CA CYS A 69 6.04 5.39 0.45
C CYS A 69 7.08 6.40 0.96
N THR A 70 8.27 6.43 0.36
CA THR A 70 9.33 7.37 0.76
C THR A 70 9.05 8.81 0.37
N GLU A 71 8.25 9.03 -0.66
CA GLU A 71 7.76 10.35 -1.07
C GLU A 71 6.24 10.27 -1.22
N ALA A 72 5.51 11.09 -0.46
CA ALA A 72 4.14 11.38 -0.83
C ALA A 72 4.23 12.42 -1.94
N THR A 73 4.06 12.00 -3.21
CA THR A 73 3.95 12.94 -4.33
C THR A 73 2.88 13.97 -3.95
N THR A 74 3.33 15.20 -3.68
CA THR A 74 2.47 16.34 -3.35
C THR A 74 2.00 16.97 -4.66
#